data_AF-A0AAV8WVB3-F1
#
_entry.id   AF-A0AAV8WVB3-F1
#
_cell.length_a   1.000
_cell.length_b   1.000
_cell.length_c   1.000
_cell.angle_alpha   90.00
_cell.angle_beta   90.00
_cell.angle_gamma   90.00
#
_symmetry.space_group_name_H-M   'P 1'
#
loop_
_entity.id
_entity.type
_entity.pdbx_description
1 polymer ?
#
loop_
_entity_poly.entity_id
_entity_poly.type
_entity_poly.pdbx_seq_one_letter_code
_entity_poly.pdbx_strand_id
1 'polypeptide(L)'
;MPSFCAVVNCGSNAAMDQGIKFFRIPSMYGPNRKINKLAERRRQMWINALKRADLTETKIKYARVCSKHFISGKPASLTDETNPDWVPSKNMGYTSVASSTISRLK
;
A
#
# COMPACT_ATOMS: atom_id res chain seq x y z
N MET A 1 8.90 -15.49 -10.21
CA MET A 1 8.31 -14.21 -10.62
C MET A 1 8.91 -13.11 -9.74
N PRO A 2 9.71 -12.17 -10.27
CA PRO A 2 10.33 -11.15 -9.44
C PRO A 2 9.23 -10.30 -8.77
N SER A 3 9.20 -10.28 -7.45
CA SER A 3 8.23 -9.47 -6.70
C SER A 3 8.82 -8.09 -6.45
N PHE A 4 8.69 -7.22 -7.47
CA PHE A 4 8.93 -5.80 -7.33
C PHE A 4 7.86 -5.15 -6.43
N CYS A 5 8.24 -4.08 -5.74
CA CYS A 5 7.28 -3.25 -5.03
C CYS A 5 6.33 -2.57 -6.03
N ALA A 6 5.05 -2.54 -5.69
CA ALA A 6 4.00 -1.93 -6.50
C ALA A 6 3.94 -0.40 -6.34
N VAL A 7 4.56 0.14 -5.29
CA VAL A 7 4.64 1.58 -5.03
C VAL A 7 5.43 2.26 -6.14
N VAL A 8 4.90 3.40 -6.62
CA VAL A 8 5.52 4.20 -7.68
C VAL A 8 6.94 4.59 -7.27
N ASN A 9 7.88 4.54 -8.21
CA ASN A 9 9.30 4.87 -7.99
C ASN A 9 10.01 4.03 -6.90
N CYS A 10 9.46 2.90 -6.46
CA CYS A 10 10.14 2.00 -5.53
C CYS A 10 10.84 0.87 -6.29
N GLY A 11 12.17 0.90 -6.31
CA GLY A 11 13.00 -0.13 -6.96
C GLY A 11 13.20 -1.42 -6.15
N SER A 12 12.54 -1.58 -5.00
CA SER A 12 12.78 -2.74 -4.12
C SER A 12 12.30 -4.04 -4.79
N ASN A 13 13.16 -5.05 -4.80
CA ASN A 13 12.98 -6.35 -5.42
C ASN A 13 13.32 -7.46 -4.42
N ALA A 14 12.36 -8.34 -4.13
CA ALA A 14 12.57 -9.40 -3.13
C ALA A 14 13.70 -10.39 -3.45
N ALA A 15 14.13 -10.50 -4.71
CA ALA A 15 15.25 -11.36 -5.09
C ALA A 15 16.62 -10.72 -4.77
N MET A 16 16.70 -9.38 -4.77
CA MET A 16 17.96 -8.65 -4.64
C MET A 16 18.09 -8.01 -3.25
N ASP A 17 16.99 -7.47 -2.71
CA ASP A 17 16.98 -6.78 -1.44
C ASP A 17 16.75 -7.75 -0.26
N GLN A 18 17.84 -8.33 0.24
CA GLN A 18 17.81 -9.15 1.44
C GLN A 18 17.34 -8.33 2.67
N GLY A 19 16.50 -8.93 3.51
CA GLY A 19 15.97 -8.30 4.72
C GLY A 19 14.72 -7.43 4.52
N ILE A 20 14.31 -7.15 3.27
CA ILE A 20 13.05 -6.46 2.99
C ILE A 20 11.90 -7.45 2.94
N LYS A 21 10.82 -7.17 3.70
CA LYS A 21 9.60 -7.98 3.68
C LYS A 21 8.63 -7.43 2.64
N PHE A 22 7.90 -8.32 1.97
CA PHE A 22 6.93 -7.96 0.93
C PHE A 22 5.54 -8.46 1.32
N PHE A 23 4.58 -7.53 1.37
CA PHE A 23 3.21 -7.79 1.79
C PHE A 23 2.27 -7.75 0.60
N ARG A 24 1.31 -8.68 0.55
CA ARG A 24 0.28 -8.76 -0.49
C ARG A 24 -0.75 -7.65 -0.26
N ILE A 25 -1.32 -7.10 -1.33
CA ILE A 25 -2.53 -6.27 -1.20
C ILE A 25 -3.63 -7.13 -0.54
N PRO A 26 -4.34 -6.63 0.48
CA PRO A 26 -5.37 -7.39 1.18
C PRO A 26 -6.45 -7.95 0.23
N SER A 27 -6.93 -9.15 0.53
CA SER A 27 -8.13 -9.72 -0.10
C SER A 27 -9.38 -9.06 0.48
N MET A 28 -10.41 -8.82 -0.33
CA MET A 28 -11.74 -8.41 0.16
C MET A 28 -12.52 -9.57 0.80
N TYR A 29 -12.11 -10.81 0.52
CA TYR A 29 -12.76 -12.01 1.04
C TYR A 29 -12.14 -12.42 2.37
N GLY A 30 -13.00 -12.69 3.36
CA GLY A 30 -12.62 -13.33 4.60
C GLY A 30 -12.45 -14.86 4.46
N PRO A 31 -12.18 -15.57 5.57
CA PRO A 31 -11.92 -17.02 5.57
C PRO A 31 -13.03 -17.84 4.89
N ASN A 32 -14.29 -17.45 5.05
CA ASN A 32 -15.45 -18.16 4.52
C ASN A 32 -15.80 -17.76 3.08
N ARG A 33 -14.88 -17.11 2.35
CA ARG A 33 -15.10 -16.51 1.01
C ARG A 33 -16.22 -15.47 0.94
N LYS A 34 -16.77 -15.06 2.08
CA LYS A 34 -17.70 -13.93 2.18
C LYS A 34 -16.93 -12.62 2.15
N ILE A 35 -17.53 -11.61 1.54
CA ILE A 35 -16.99 -10.25 1.54
C ILE A 35 -16.92 -9.77 2.99
N ASN A 36 -15.72 -9.37 3.41
CA ASN A 36 -15.52 -8.70 4.68
C ASN A 36 -15.40 -7.20 4.39
N LYS A 37 -16.40 -6.41 4.80
CA LYS A 37 -16.45 -4.95 4.56
C LYS A 37 -15.20 -4.23 5.06
N LEU A 38 -14.61 -4.70 6.16
CA LEU A 38 -13.39 -4.13 6.72
C LEU A 38 -12.17 -4.41 5.83
N ALA A 39 -12.05 -5.65 5.35
CA ALA A 39 -10.98 -6.03 4.44
C ALA A 39 -11.12 -5.36 3.07
N GLU A 40 -12.35 -5.22 2.59
CA GLU A 40 -12.70 -4.47 1.37
C GLU A 40 -12.27 -3.01 1.48
N ARG A 41 -12.64 -2.32 2.57
CA ARG A 41 -12.21 -0.93 2.84
C ARG A 41 -10.70 -0.82 2.85
N ARG A 42 -10.02 -1.71 3.57
CA ARG A 42 -8.56 -1.72 3.66
C ARG A 42 -7.93 -1.90 2.28
N ARG A 43 -8.44 -2.83 1.49
CA ARG A 43 -7.99 -3.10 0.13
C ARG A 43 -8.15 -1.87 -0.77
N GLN A 44 -9.30 -1.22 -0.73
CA GLN A 44 -9.55 0.02 -1.50
C GLN A 44 -8.56 1.12 -1.10
N MET A 45 -8.32 1.32 0.19
CA MET A 45 -7.34 2.31 0.66
C MET A 45 -5.91 1.99 0.19
N TRP A 46 -5.50 0.71 0.19
CA TRP A 46 -4.20 0.31 -0.36
C TRP A 46 -4.09 0.62 -1.86
N ILE A 47 -5.11 0.29 -2.64
CA ILE A 47 -5.13 0.57 -4.09
C ILE A 47 -5.05 2.08 -4.34
N ASN A 48 -5.82 2.86 -3.58
CA ASN A 48 -5.80 4.32 -3.67
C ASN A 48 -4.44 4.90 -3.29
N ALA A 49 -3.79 4.36 -2.25
CA ALA A 49 -2.47 4.78 -1.81
C ALA A 49 -1.39 4.53 -2.88
N LEU A 50 -1.54 3.50 -3.73
CA LEU A 50 -0.59 3.25 -4.82
C LEU A 50 -0.67 4.29 -5.94
N LYS A 51 -1.81 5.00 -6.09
CA LYS A 51 -2.04 6.02 -7.14
C LYS A 51 -1.64 5.58 -8.56
N ARG A 52 -1.90 4.31 -8.89
CA ARG A 52 -1.56 3.73 -10.20
C ARG A 52 -2.81 3.47 -11.02
N ALA A 53 -2.88 4.10 -12.20
CA ALA A 53 -3.98 3.88 -13.15
C ALA A 53 -3.91 2.51 -13.85
N ASP A 54 -2.74 1.87 -13.89
CA ASP A 54 -2.53 0.61 -14.61
C ASP A 54 -2.87 -0.65 -13.79
N LEU A 55 -3.40 -0.50 -12.56
CA LEU A 55 -3.73 -1.59 -11.65
C LEU A 55 -5.06 -2.26 -12.03
N THR A 56 -4.97 -3.36 -12.77
CA THR A 56 -6.09 -4.29 -12.98
C THR A 56 -6.23 -5.26 -11.81
N GLU A 57 -7.39 -5.90 -11.66
CA GLU A 57 -7.63 -6.91 -10.61
C GLU A 57 -6.60 -8.04 -10.62
N THR A 58 -6.20 -8.48 -11.82
CA THR A 58 -5.16 -9.51 -12.01
C THR A 58 -3.80 -9.04 -11.51
N LYS A 59 -3.42 -7.78 -11.76
CA LYS A 59 -2.18 -7.20 -11.25
C LYS A 59 -2.24 -7.03 -9.73
N ILE A 60 -3.36 -6.55 -9.19
CA ILE A 60 -3.56 -6.33 -7.75
C ILE A 60 -3.37 -7.63 -6.95
N LYS A 61 -3.87 -8.76 -7.45
CA LYS A 61 -3.74 -10.09 -6.80
C LYS A 61 -2.28 -10.50 -6.53
N TYR A 62 -1.36 -10.09 -7.40
CA TYR A 62 0.06 -10.45 -7.30
C TYR A 62 0.95 -9.27 -6.85
N ALA A 63 0.42 -8.05 -6.87
CA ALA A 63 1.11 -6.85 -6.43
C ALA A 63 1.53 -6.97 -4.95
N ARG A 64 2.74 -6.47 -4.68
CA ARG A 64 3.35 -6.49 -3.35
C ARG A 64 3.80 -5.09 -2.94
N VAL A 65 3.72 -4.78 -1.66
CA VAL A 65 4.28 -3.56 -1.07
C VAL A 65 5.37 -3.96 -0.08
N CYS A 66 6.55 -3.35 -0.20
CA CYS A 66 7.66 -3.66 0.69
C CYS A 66 7.56 -2.97 2.06
N SER A 67 8.27 -3.51 3.05
CA SER A 67 8.30 -3.03 4.44
C SER A 67 8.66 -1.54 4.58
N LYS A 68 9.44 -0.97 3.65
CA LYS A 68 9.82 0.45 3.64
C LYS A 68 8.64 1.43 3.63
N HIS A 69 7.43 0.97 3.28
CA HIS A 69 6.22 1.79 3.20
C HIS A 69 5.36 1.79 4.47
N PHE A 70 5.82 1.11 5.51
CA PHE A 70 5.21 1.03 6.84
C PHE A 70 6.20 1.52 7.89
N ILE A 71 5.72 2.23 8.91
CA ILE A 71 6.48 2.75 10.04
C ILE A 71 7.12 1.60 10.83
N SER A 72 6.34 0.58 11.19
CA SER A 72 6.81 -0.63 11.88
C SER A 72 7.42 -1.68 10.94
N GLY A 73 7.53 -1.38 9.65
CA GLY A 73 8.02 -2.32 8.64
C GLY A 73 7.04 -3.44 8.29
N LYS A 74 5.79 -3.39 8.79
CA LYS A 74 4.73 -4.34 8.45
C LYS A 74 3.35 -3.69 8.54
N PRO A 75 2.35 -4.21 7.82
CA PRO A 75 0.99 -3.75 7.96
C PRO A 75 0.39 -4.16 9.31
N ALA A 76 -0.44 -3.29 9.89
CA ALA A 76 -1.17 -3.55 11.14
C ALA A 76 -2.20 -4.69 11.01
N SER A 77 -2.77 -5.13 12.13
CA SER A 77 -3.89 -6.08 12.13
C SER A 77 -5.08 -5.52 11.34
N LEU A 78 -5.92 -6.41 10.77
CA LEU A 78 -7.12 -5.98 10.05
C LEU A 78 -8.07 -5.18 10.94
N THR A 79 -8.20 -5.56 12.21
CA THR A 79 -9.10 -4.94 13.21
C THR A 79 -8.55 -3.65 13.81
N ASP A 80 -7.28 -3.32 13.58
CA ASP A 80 -6.59 -2.17 14.18
C ASP A 80 -6.61 -0.98 13.21
N GLU A 81 -7.80 -0.46 12.92
CA GLU A 81 -8.05 0.56 11.89
C GLU A 81 -7.37 1.91 12.19
N THR A 82 -7.13 2.22 13.46
CA THR A 82 -6.52 3.48 13.90
C THR A 82 -5.00 3.48 13.78
N ASN A 83 -4.41 2.33 13.50
CA ASN A 83 -2.96 2.20 13.37
C ASN A 83 -2.46 2.90 12.10
N PRO A 84 -1.41 3.74 12.18
CA PRO A 84 -0.86 4.40 11.00
C PRO A 84 -0.29 3.42 9.96
N ASP A 85 0.03 2.17 10.35
CA ASP A 85 0.45 1.09 9.45
C ASP A 85 -0.71 0.24 8.92
N TRP A 86 -1.97 0.64 9.14
CA TRP A 86 -3.11 -0.05 8.56
C TRP A 86 -3.09 0.02 7.02
N VAL A 87 -2.56 1.12 6.47
CA VAL A 87 -2.37 1.37 5.03
C VAL A 87 -0.93 1.84 4.79
N PRO A 88 -0.25 1.44 3.69
CA PRO A 88 1.06 1.98 3.37
C PRO A 88 0.99 3.49 3.17
N SER A 89 1.84 4.22 3.88
CA SER A 89 1.82 5.69 3.92
C SER A 89 3.21 6.31 3.81
N LYS A 90 4.28 5.55 4.07
CA LYS A 90 5.67 6.03 3.99
C LYS A 90 6.23 5.90 2.58
N ASN A 91 6.98 6.91 2.14
CA ASN A 91 7.79 6.88 0.92
C ASN A 91 6.99 6.42 -0.31
N MET A 92 5.77 6.94 -0.51
CA MET A 92 4.83 6.47 -1.54
C MET A 92 5.20 6.89 -2.98
N GLY A 93 6.36 7.52 -3.17
CA GLY A 93 6.92 7.84 -4.49
C GLY A 93 6.29 9.03 -5.21
N TYR A 94 5.29 9.66 -4.62
CA TYR A 94 4.73 10.94 -5.02
C TYR A 94 4.88 11.96 -3.88
N THR A 95 5.05 13.23 -4.22
CA THR A 95 4.97 14.30 -3.23
C THR A 95 3.53 14.34 -2.72
N SER A 96 3.35 14.25 -1.40
CA SER A 96 2.14 14.83 -0.83
C SER A 96 2.21 16.29 -1.20
N VAL A 97 1.26 16.78 -1.99
CA VAL A 97 1.00 18.21 -2.06
C VAL A 97 0.54 18.56 -0.64
N ALA A 98 1.50 18.77 0.27
CA ALA A 98 1.25 19.58 1.44
C ALA A 98 0.64 20.83 0.85
N SER A 99 -0.60 21.12 1.24
CA SER A 99 -1.35 22.28 0.80
C SER A 99 -0.42 23.48 0.90
N SER A 100 0.25 23.82 -0.20
CA SER A 100 0.97 25.05 -0.33
C SER A 100 -0.17 26.05 -0.42
N THR A 101 -0.59 26.54 0.75
CA THR A 101 -1.28 27.80 0.87
C THR A 101 -0.58 28.71 -0.13
N ILE A 102 -1.24 28.96 -1.25
CA ILE A 102 -0.94 30.13 -2.05
C ILE A 102 -1.29 31.26 -1.10
N SER A 103 -0.32 31.68 -0.29
CA SER A 103 -0.36 32.95 0.41
C SER A 103 -0.32 33.99 -0.68
N ARG A 104 -1.53 34.32 -1.15
CA ARG A 104 -1.88 35.61 -1.70
C ARG A 104 -1.26 36.68 -0.81
N LEU A 105 -0.67 37.71 -1.44
CA LEU A 105 -0.07 38.97 -0.96
C LEU A 105 1.37 39.03 -1.50
N LYS A 106 1.76 39.97 -2.37
CA LYS A 106 1.31 41.34 -2.63
C LYS A 106 1.50 41.68 -4.11
#